data_AF-A0A955Z2L2-F1
#
_entry.id   AF-A0A955Z2L2-F1
#
_cell.length_a   1.000
_cell.length_b   1.000
_cell.length_c   1.000
_cell.angle_alpha   90.00
_cell.angle_beta   90.00
_cell.angle_gamma   90.00
#
_symmetry.space_group_name_H-M   'P 1'
#
loop_
_entity.id
_entity.type
_entity.pdbx_description
1 polymer ?
#
loop_
_entity_poly.entity_id
_entity_poly.type
_entity_poly.pdbx_seq_one_letter_code
_entity_poly.pdbx_strand_id
1 'polypeptide(L)'
;FREGLLRHIAMEEKVLLPDARRRRGGAPLDIAKRLKADHAAIAALLVPTPTRELIAKLRDVLAEHNPLEEGPGGLYELCEGLAGEEAAALLSRIRAIPKVPVAPYFDGPRAFTNIELLLRARTSADVT
;
A
#
# COMPACT_ATOMS: atom_id res chain seq x y z
N PHE A 1 5.39 -14.85 1.38
CA PHE A 1 5.31 -13.73 0.43
C PHE A 1 4.02 -12.92 0.60
N ARG A 2 2.83 -13.41 0.19
CA ARG A 2 1.54 -12.67 0.26
C ARG A 2 1.26 -12.05 1.63
N GLU A 3 1.37 -12.84 2.70
CA GLU A 3 1.17 -12.37 4.07
C GLU A 3 2.10 -11.18 4.41
N GLY A 4 3.35 -11.22 3.98
CA GLY A 4 4.33 -10.16 4.23
C GLY A 4 3.94 -8.86 3.54
N LEU A 5 3.58 -8.93 2.25
CA LEU A 5 3.18 -7.76 1.48
C LEU A 5 1.84 -7.18 1.97
N LEU A 6 0.88 -8.02 2.36
CA LEU A 6 -0.37 -7.56 2.96
C LEU A 6 -0.16 -6.96 4.35
N ARG A 7 0.78 -7.50 5.14
CA ARG A 7 1.16 -6.92 6.43
C ARG A 7 1.84 -5.57 6.26
N HIS A 8 2.71 -5.42 5.26
CA HIS A 8 3.32 -4.14 4.87
C HIS A 8 2.24 -3.10 4.57
N ILE A 9 1.33 -3.39 3.64
CA ILE A 9 0.19 -2.51 3.32
C ILE A 9 -0.63 -2.19 4.59
N ALA A 10 -0.86 -3.17 5.46
CA ALA A 10 -1.59 -2.95 6.71
C ALA A 10 -0.85 -2.02 7.68
N MET A 11 0.49 -2.05 7.72
CA MET A 11 1.28 -1.09 8.50
C MET A 11 1.02 0.34 8.02
N GLU A 12 0.99 0.54 6.71
CA GLU A 12 0.80 1.87 6.15
C GLU A 12 -0.64 2.37 6.32
N GLU A 13 -1.61 1.56 5.90
CA GLU A 13 -3.03 1.91 5.88
C GLU A 13 -3.63 2.07 7.29
N LYS A 14 -3.14 1.30 8.27
CA LYS A 14 -3.69 1.30 9.63
C LYS A 14 -2.86 2.12 10.61
N VAL A 15 -1.60 2.40 10.30
CA VAL A 15 -0.71 3.14 11.20
C VAL A 15 -0.20 4.41 10.53
N LEU A 16 0.63 4.34 9.49
CA LEU A 16 1.32 5.52 8.95
C LEU A 16 0.34 6.57 8.39
N LEU A 17 -0.52 6.21 7.44
CA LEU A 17 -1.43 7.14 6.79
C LEU A 17 -2.43 7.78 7.78
N PRO A 18 -3.06 7.01 8.72
CA PRO A 18 -3.88 7.60 9.76
C PRO A 18 -3.11 8.51 10.72
N ASP A 19 -1.87 8.15 11.08
CA ASP A 19 -1.03 8.92 11.99
C ASP A 19 -0.63 10.27 11.37
N ALA A 20 -0.15 10.24 10.12
CA ALA A 20 0.16 11.43 9.34
C ALA A 20 -1.05 12.34 9.19
N ARG A 21 -2.22 11.78 8.86
CA ARG A 21 -3.48 12.54 8.77
C ARG A 21 -3.85 13.19 10.09
N ARG A 22 -3.72 12.50 11.22
CA ARG A 22 -4.00 13.05 12.55
C ARG A 22 -3.08 14.24 12.84
N ARG A 23 -1.79 14.11 12.57
CA ARG A 23 -0.78 15.16 12.80
C ARG A 23 -0.98 16.37 11.89
N ARG A 24 -1.56 16.19 10.70
CA ARG A 24 -1.95 17.26 9.77
C ARG A 24 -3.38 17.79 10.00
N GLY A 25 -3.90 17.70 11.23
CA GLY A 25 -5.22 18.26 11.58
C GLY A 25 -6.39 17.65 10.80
N GLY A 26 -6.24 16.40 10.33
CA GLY A 26 -7.26 15.70 9.54
C GLY A 26 -7.04 15.72 8.02
N ALA A 27 -6.05 16.46 7.51
CA ALA A 27 -5.73 16.51 6.08
C ALA A 27 -4.86 15.30 5.64
N PRO A 28 -5.25 14.53 4.60
CA PRO A 28 -4.46 13.42 4.09
C PRO A 28 -3.21 13.92 3.34
N LEU A 29 -2.09 13.18 3.40
CA LEU A 29 -0.92 13.47 2.55
C LEU A 29 -1.31 13.46 1.08
N ASP A 30 -0.66 14.28 0.26
CA ASP A 30 -1.01 14.43 -1.16
C ASP A 30 -0.85 13.10 -1.91
N ILE A 31 0.19 12.33 -1.57
CA ILE A 31 0.45 10.99 -2.11
C ILE A 31 -0.50 9.89 -1.58
N ALA A 32 -1.30 10.15 -0.54
CA ALA A 32 -2.09 9.11 0.13
C ALA A 32 -3.17 8.50 -0.78
N LYS A 33 -3.74 9.28 -1.71
CA LYS A 33 -4.73 8.79 -2.67
C LYS A 33 -4.10 7.78 -3.63
N ARG A 34 -2.89 8.09 -4.13
CA ARG A 34 -2.14 7.23 -5.04
C ARG A 34 -1.70 5.94 -4.35
N LEU A 35 -1.10 6.03 -3.17
CA LEU A 35 -0.71 4.87 -2.36
C LEU A 35 -1.88 3.91 -2.11
N LYS A 36 -3.05 4.44 -1.74
CA LYS A 36 -4.27 3.63 -1.55
C LYS A 36 -4.71 2.88 -2.80
N ALA A 37 -4.59 3.52 -3.96
CA ALA A 37 -4.91 2.88 -5.23
C ALA A 37 -3.89 1.77 -5.57
N ASP A 38 -2.61 2.02 -5.33
CA ASP A 38 -1.53 1.02 -5.49
C ASP A 38 -1.76 -0.17 -4.57
N HIS A 39 -2.04 0.06 -3.29
CA HIS A 39 -2.33 -0.98 -2.30
C HIS A 39 -3.51 -1.86 -2.71
N ALA A 40 -4.59 -1.27 -3.22
CA ALA A 40 -5.73 -2.02 -3.69
C ALA A 40 -5.37 -2.91 -4.90
N ALA A 41 -4.61 -2.38 -5.86
CA ALA A 41 -4.13 -3.13 -7.02
C ALA A 41 -3.17 -4.26 -6.64
N ILE A 42 -2.20 -3.99 -5.76
CA ILE A 42 -1.27 -4.99 -5.22
C ILE A 42 -2.05 -6.10 -4.51
N ALA A 43 -2.95 -5.74 -3.59
CA ALA A 43 -3.76 -6.73 -2.86
C ALA A 43 -4.59 -7.60 -3.82
N ALA A 44 -5.16 -7.02 -4.88
CA ALA A 44 -5.92 -7.76 -5.89
C ALA A 44 -5.04 -8.72 -6.70
N LEU A 45 -3.83 -8.31 -7.10
CA LEU A 45 -2.88 -9.18 -7.81
C LEU A 45 -2.40 -10.37 -6.95
N LEU A 46 -2.48 -10.25 -5.63
CA LEU A 46 -2.19 -11.35 -4.71
C LEU A 46 -3.37 -12.31 -4.50
N VAL A 47 -4.56 -12.08 -5.04
CA VAL A 47 -5.74 -12.96 -4.84
C VAL A 47 -5.64 -14.29 -5.60
N PRO A 48 -5.40 -14.31 -6.93
CA PRO A 48 -5.32 -15.55 -7.71
C PRO A 48 -3.99 -16.29 -7.51
N THR A 49 -3.93 -17.52 -8.00
CA THR A 49 -2.71 -18.32 -8.08
C THR A 49 -1.66 -17.56 -8.90
N PRO A 50 -0.42 -17.40 -8.40
CA PRO A 50 0.57 -16.57 -9.05
C PRO A 50 0.99 -17.17 -10.40
N THR A 51 0.85 -16.38 -11.47
CA THR A 51 1.38 -16.68 -12.81
C THR A 51 2.52 -15.72 -13.14
N ARG A 52 3.32 -16.04 -14.17
CA ARG A 52 4.39 -15.13 -14.64
C ARG A 52 3.83 -13.76 -15.04
N GLU A 53 2.67 -13.73 -15.67
CA GLU A 53 2.00 -12.49 -16.07
C GLU A 53 1.56 -11.65 -14.86
N LEU A 54 0.93 -12.28 -13.87
CA LEU A 54 0.50 -11.58 -12.65
C LEU A 54 1.69 -11.06 -11.84
N ILE A 55 2.79 -11.82 -11.80
CA ILE A 55 4.03 -11.39 -11.16
C ILE A 55 4.64 -10.21 -11.92
N ALA A 56 4.62 -10.20 -13.25
CA ALA A 56 5.08 -9.06 -14.04
C ALA A 56 4.26 -7.80 -13.73
N LYS A 57 2.91 -7.90 -13.78
CA LYS A 57 2.02 -6.81 -13.39
C LYS A 57 2.29 -6.31 -11.96
N LEU A 58 2.53 -7.22 -11.00
CA LEU A 58 2.87 -6.83 -9.63
C LEU A 58 4.20 -6.09 -9.56
N ARG A 59 5.22 -6.53 -10.30
CA ARG A 59 6.52 -5.84 -10.36
C ARG A 59 6.39 -4.44 -10.94
N ASP A 60 5.57 -4.27 -11.98
CA ASP A 60 5.35 -2.96 -12.59
C ASP A 60 4.70 -1.99 -11.60
N VAL A 61 3.67 -2.46 -10.86
CA VAL A 61 3.05 -1.65 -9.80
C VAL A 61 4.06 -1.30 -8.70
N LEU A 62 4.86 -2.27 -8.24
CA LEU A 62 5.87 -2.03 -7.20
C LEU A 62 6.97 -1.06 -7.66
N ALA A 63 7.34 -1.08 -8.94
CA ALA A 63 8.35 -0.17 -9.48
C ALA A 63 7.89 1.31 -9.43
N GLU A 64 6.60 1.56 -9.62
CA GLU A 64 6.00 2.90 -9.48
C GLU A 64 5.71 3.26 -8.01
N HIS A 65 5.34 2.27 -7.21
CA HIS A 65 4.92 2.44 -5.82
C HIS A 65 6.08 2.70 -4.87
N ASN A 66 7.18 1.94 -4.97
CA ASN A 66 8.30 2.04 -4.03
C ASN A 66 8.90 3.46 -3.95
N PRO A 67 9.08 4.22 -5.05
CA PRO A 67 9.55 5.61 -4.97
C PRO A 67 8.61 6.55 -4.19
N LEU A 68 7.31 6.27 -4.14
CA LEU A 68 6.36 7.06 -3.35
C LEU A 68 6.52 6.82 -1.84
N GLU A 69 6.97 5.62 -1.45
CA GLU A 69 7.25 5.28 -0.06
C GLU A 69 8.66 5.72 0.36
N GLU A 70 9.67 5.29 -0.42
CA GLU A 70 11.10 5.29 -0.08
C GLU A 70 11.89 6.45 -0.71
N GLY A 71 11.35 7.10 -1.73
CA GLY A 71 12.02 8.19 -2.43
C GLY A 71 12.13 9.47 -1.58
N PRO A 72 12.95 10.44 -2.01
CA PRO A 72 13.01 11.76 -1.35
C PRO A 72 11.63 12.42 -1.27
N GLY A 73 11.23 12.84 -0.07
CA GLY A 73 9.89 13.37 0.18
C GLY A 73 8.78 12.31 0.14
N GLY A 74 9.13 11.03 0.15
CA GLY A 74 8.20 9.90 0.18
C GLY A 74 7.52 9.72 1.53
N LEU A 75 6.63 8.72 1.60
CA LEU A 75 5.82 8.42 2.79
C LEU A 75 6.65 8.33 4.07
N TYR A 76 7.79 7.63 4.02
CA TYR A 76 8.59 7.36 5.22
C TYR A 76 9.21 8.62 5.79
N GLU A 77 9.85 9.44 4.96
CA GLU A 77 10.43 10.72 5.36
C GLU A 77 9.36 11.68 5.88
N LEU A 78 8.21 11.76 5.19
CA LEU A 78 7.09 12.60 5.62
C LEU A 78 6.54 12.17 6.99
N CYS A 79 6.35 10.86 7.21
CA CYS A 79 5.86 10.35 8.49
C CYS A 79 6.87 10.54 9.62
N GLU A 80 8.16 10.32 9.35
CA GLU A 80 9.24 10.56 10.32
C GLU A 80 9.29 12.04 10.73
N GLY A 81 9.29 12.96 9.77
CA GLY A 81 9.28 14.39 10.02
C GLY A 81 8.06 14.87 10.80
N LEU A 82 6.86 14.33 10.49
CA LEU A 82 5.65 14.62 11.25
C LEU A 82 5.69 14.04 12.67
N ALA A 83 6.29 12.87 12.86
CA ALA A 83 6.36 12.22 14.15
C ALA A 83 7.37 12.89 15.10
N GLY A 84 8.48 13.41 14.57
CA GLY A 84 9.53 14.06 15.36
C GLY A 84 10.02 13.16 16.49
N GLU A 85 9.98 13.67 17.73
CA GLU A 85 10.40 12.92 18.92
C GLU A 85 9.57 11.65 19.17
N GLU A 86 8.35 11.56 18.63
CA GLU A 86 7.48 10.38 18.76
C GLU A 86 7.75 9.29 17.71
N ALA A 87 8.74 9.46 16.83
CA ALA A 87 9.05 8.51 15.76
C ALA A 87 9.31 7.08 16.28
N ALA A 88 10.00 6.94 17.43
CA ALA A 88 10.25 5.64 18.05
C ALA A 88 8.95 4.94 18.51
N ALA A 89 7.99 5.70 19.04
CA ALA A 89 6.69 5.18 19.46
C ALA A 89 5.83 4.79 18.24
N LEU A 90 5.87 5.60 17.17
CA LEU A 90 5.22 5.27 15.90
C LEU A 90 5.79 3.98 15.30
N LEU A 91 7.11 3.84 15.24
CA LEU A 91 7.78 2.62 14.76
C LEU A 91 7.39 1.38 15.57
N SER A 92 7.24 1.53 16.89
CA SER A 92 6.78 0.43 17.76
C SER A 92 5.36 -0.02 17.40
N ARG A 93 4.45 0.93 17.10
CA ARG A 93 3.08 0.62 16.65
C ARG A 93 3.06 -0.06 15.27
N ILE A 94 3.91 0.38 14.35
CA ILE A 94 4.09 -0.26 13.04
C ILE A 94 4.51 -1.72 13.21
N ARG A 95 5.56 -1.96 14.01
CA ARG A 95 6.09 -3.30 14.27
C ARG A 95 5.09 -4.22 14.96
N ALA A 96 4.19 -3.66 15.76
CA ALA A 96 3.14 -4.40 16.46
C ALA A 96 1.99 -4.86 15.55
N ILE A 97 1.94 -4.43 14.28
CA ILE A 97 0.90 -4.88 13.35
C ILE A 97 0.98 -6.41 13.20
N PRO A 98 -0.12 -7.13 13.48
CA PRO A 98 -0.13 -8.58 13.42
C PRO A 98 0.01 -9.06 11.97
N LYS A 99 0.32 -10.35 11.83
CA LYS A 99 0.26 -11.01 10.53
C LYS A 99 -1.15 -10.92 9.96
N VAL A 100 -1.25 -10.76 8.64
CA VAL A 100 -2.54 -10.68 7.94
C VAL A 100 -2.93 -12.10 7.50
N PRO A 101 -4.07 -12.64 7.96
CA PRO A 101 -4.55 -13.93 7.51
C PRO A 101 -4.74 -13.94 6.00
N VAL A 102 -4.24 -14.99 5.33
CA VAL A 102 -4.37 -15.16 3.89
C VAL A 102 -5.35 -16.26 3.57
N ALA A 103 -6.37 -15.94 2.77
CA ALA A 103 -7.27 -16.94 2.23
C ALA A 103 -6.56 -17.79 1.15
N PRO A 104 -7.08 -19.00 0.85
CA PRO A 104 -6.70 -19.73 -0.34
C PRO A 104 -6.78 -18.86 -1.60
N TYR A 105 -6.00 -19.23 -2.62
CA TYR A 105 -6.07 -18.57 -3.91
C TYR A 105 -7.48 -18.69 -4.50
N PHE A 106 -7.89 -17.65 -5.22
CA PHE A 106 -9.17 -17.63 -5.90
C PHE A 106 -8.99 -17.24 -7.36
N ASP A 107 -9.16 -18.22 -8.25
CA ASP A 107 -8.97 -18.09 -9.70
C ASP A 107 -10.29 -17.88 -10.46
N GLY A 108 -11.34 -17.44 -9.76
CA GLY A 108 -12.62 -17.14 -10.40
C GLY A 108 -12.56 -15.84 -11.24
N PRO A 109 -13.44 -15.69 -12.25
CA PRO A 109 -13.40 -14.58 -13.20
C PRO A 109 -13.47 -13.20 -12.52
N ARG A 110 -14.18 -13.10 -11.40
CA ARG A 110 -14.27 -11.86 -10.60
C ARG A 110 -12.90 -11.36 -10.13
N ALA A 111 -11.95 -12.25 -9.83
CA ALA A 111 -10.61 -11.86 -9.42
C ALA A 111 -9.90 -11.07 -10.52
N PHE A 112 -9.91 -11.61 -11.74
CA PHE A 112 -9.27 -10.99 -12.90
C PHE A 112 -9.98 -9.71 -13.35
N THR A 113 -11.32 -9.69 -13.35
CA THR A 113 -12.08 -8.45 -13.60
C THR A 113 -11.70 -7.35 -12.59
N ASN A 114 -11.59 -7.71 -11.30
CA ASN A 114 -11.22 -6.75 -10.26
C ASN A 114 -9.77 -6.26 -10.40
N ILE A 115 -8.83 -7.13 -10.78
CA ILE A 115 -7.45 -6.75 -11.08
C ILE A 115 -7.42 -5.68 -12.17
N GLU A 116 -8.08 -5.93 -13.31
CA GLU A 116 -8.08 -4.98 -14.43
C GLU A 116 -8.73 -3.63 -14.06
N LEU A 117 -9.81 -3.65 -13.28
CA LEU A 117 -10.44 -2.41 -12.77
C LEU A 117 -9.48 -1.61 -11.88
N LEU A 118 -8.80 -2.26 -10.94
CA LEU A 118 -7.92 -1.59 -9.99
C LEU A 118 -6.61 -1.12 -10.64
N LEU A 119 -6.10 -1.87 -11.63
CA LEU A 119 -4.95 -1.43 -12.42
C LEU A 119 -5.26 -0.13 -13.18
N ARG A 120 -6.45 -0.02 -13.78
CA ARG A 120 -6.91 1.20 -14.47
C ARG A 120 -7.15 2.34 -13.49
N ALA A 121 -7.80 2.07 -12.35
CA ALA A 121 -8.11 3.09 -11.36
C ALA A 121 -6.84 3.76 -10.81
N ARG A 122 -5.75 3.00 -10.61
CA ARG A 122 -4.44 3.55 -10.21
C ARG A 122 -3.94 4.59 -11.20
N THR A 123 -3.94 4.29 -12.49
CA THR A 123 -3.40 5.21 -13.52
C THR A 123 -4.20 6.51 -13.63
N SER A 124 -5.48 6.50 -13.28
CA SER A 124 -6.31 7.72 -13.25
C SER A 124 -6.10 8.54 -11.98
N ALA A 125 -5.49 7.99 -10.93
CA ALA A 125 -5.20 8.71 -9.70
C ALA A 125 -4.02 9.70 -9.83
N ASP A 126 -3.24 9.63 -10.92
CA ASP A 126 -2.14 10.55 -11.23
C ASP A 126 -2.57 11.88 -11.88
N VAL A 127 -3.82 11.97 -12.35
CA VAL A 127 -4.27 13.07 -13.24
C VAL A 127 -5.13 14.12 -12.50
N THR A 128 -5.22 14.06 -11.16
CA THR A 128 -6.05 14.97 -10.35
C THR A 128 -5.36 15.39 -9.08
#